data_AF-A0A3Q4G173-F1
#
_entry.id   AF-A0A3Q4G173-F1
#
_cell.length_a   1.000
_cell.length_b   1.000
_cell.length_c   1.000
_cell.angle_alpha   90.00
_cell.angle_beta   90.00
_cell.angle_gamma   90.00
#
_symmetry.space_group_name_H-M   'P 1'
#
loop_
_entity.id
_entity.type
_entity.pdbx_description
1 polymer ?
#
loop_
_entity_poly.entity_id
_entity_poly.type
_entity_poly.pdbx_seq_one_letter_code
_entity_poly.pdbx_strand_id
1 'polypeptide(L)'
;MSLVLHDLLACCRALENDKATERKKEAERFRRLLRSPEIVQELDRNSSAKAKPSKQLTWDAVFRFLQRYVQKETESMQSSKSNVTATTLATRQKKMAEICSLIKYFIRCANKRKS
;
A
#
# COMPACT_ATOMS: atom_id res chain seq x y z
N MET A 1 19.80 3.21 6.69
CA MET A 1 18.56 3.03 5.91
C MET A 1 18.72 3.87 4.67
N SER A 2 18.58 3.31 3.47
CA SER A 2 18.64 4.10 2.23
C SER A 2 17.58 5.22 2.28
N LEU A 3 17.95 6.43 1.86
CA LEU A 3 17.04 7.59 1.75
C LEU A 3 15.81 7.24 0.90
N VAL A 4 15.98 6.35 -0.07
CA VAL A 4 14.93 5.96 -1.02
C VAL A 4 13.87 5.07 -0.34
N LEU A 5 14.27 4.18 0.56
CA LEU A 5 13.31 3.40 1.36
C LEU A 5 12.71 4.19 2.51
N HIS A 6 13.34 5.29 2.93
CA HIS A 6 12.73 6.19 3.91
C HIS A 6 11.44 6.80 3.37
N ASP A 7 11.43 7.26 2.11
CA ASP A 7 10.24 7.82 1.48
C ASP A 7 9.12 6.78 1.31
N LEU A 8 9.47 5.55 0.94
CA LEU A 8 8.50 4.47 0.89
C LEU A 8 7.95 4.13 2.27
N LEU A 9 8.79 4.05 3.30
CA LEU A 9 8.35 3.80 4.67
C LEU A 9 7.42 4.90 5.19
N ALA A 10 7.76 6.17 4.94
CA ALA A 10 6.93 7.30 5.30
C ALA A 10 5.57 7.23 4.59
N CYS A 11 5.57 6.92 3.30
CA CYS A 11 4.35 6.70 2.51
C CYS A 11 3.51 5.55 3.09
N CYS A 12 4.12 4.41 3.41
CA CYS A 12 3.44 3.26 4.03
C CYS A 12 2.77 3.61 5.36
N ARG A 13 3.45 4.37 6.23
CA ARG A 13 2.87 4.85 7.49
C ARG A 13 1.70 5.81 7.24
N ALA A 14 1.80 6.65 6.22
CA ALA A 14 0.76 7.60 5.87
C ALA A 14 -0.47 6.93 5.21
N LEU A 15 -0.35 5.70 4.68
CA LEU A 15 -1.52 4.90 4.29
C LEU A 15 -2.40 4.53 5.48
N GLU A 16 -1.89 4.56 6.70
CA GLU A 16 -2.65 4.32 7.93
C GLU A 16 -3.29 5.61 8.48
N ASN A 17 -3.23 6.74 7.76
CA ASN A 17 -3.80 8.02 8.22
C ASN A 17 -5.33 7.95 8.40
N ASP A 18 -5.87 8.64 9.39
CA ASP A 18 -7.32 8.64 9.64
C ASP A 18 -8.11 9.42 8.58
N LYS A 19 -7.48 10.40 7.93
CA LYS A 19 -8.09 11.18 6.85
C LYS A 19 -8.10 10.38 5.54
N ALA A 20 -9.29 10.09 5.02
CA ALA A 20 -9.48 9.33 3.77
C ALA A 20 -8.83 10.00 2.54
N THR A 21 -8.80 11.33 2.50
CA THR A 21 -8.16 12.09 1.40
C THR A 21 -6.65 11.93 1.40
N GLU A 22 -6.01 11.95 2.58
CA GLU A 22 -4.58 11.72 2.72
C GLU A 22 -4.22 10.29 2.33
N ARG A 23 -5.01 9.30 2.78
CA ARG A 23 -4.81 7.90 2.37
C ARG A 23 -4.88 7.71 0.86
N LYS A 24 -5.83 8.37 0.17
CA LYS A 24 -5.94 8.32 -1.30
C LYS A 24 -4.69 8.91 -1.97
N LYS A 25 -4.25 10.08 -1.54
CA LYS A 25 -3.04 10.74 -2.07
C LYS A 25 -1.79 9.86 -1.88
N GLU A 26 -1.66 9.24 -0.71
CA GLU A 26 -0.54 8.37 -0.40
C GLU A 26 -0.62 7.03 -1.14
N ALA A 27 -1.81 6.49 -1.42
CA ALA A 27 -1.98 5.33 -2.29
C ALA A 27 -1.47 5.58 -3.72
N GLU A 28 -1.74 6.78 -4.26
CA GLU A 28 -1.21 7.20 -5.57
C GLU A 28 0.31 7.41 -5.53
N ARG A 29 0.83 8.03 -4.46
CA ARG A 29 2.28 8.19 -4.23
C ARG A 29 2.98 6.84 -4.10
N PHE A 30 2.42 5.91 -3.32
CA PHE A 30 2.93 4.56 -3.14
C PHE A 30 3.08 3.84 -4.48
N ARG A 31 2.07 3.94 -5.35
CA ARG A 31 2.13 3.36 -6.70
C ARG A 31 3.25 3.97 -7.54
N ARG A 32 3.52 5.28 -7.42
CA ARG A 32 4.64 5.93 -8.12
C ARG A 32 5.99 5.48 -7.57
N LEU A 33 6.12 5.38 -6.24
CA LEU A 33 7.35 4.91 -5.59
C LEU A 33 7.70 3.49 -6.01
N LEU A 34 6.72 2.58 -6.07
CA LEU A 34 6.94 1.20 -6.53
C LEU A 34 7.25 1.04 -8.02
N ARG A 35 7.15 2.10 -8.83
CA ARG A 35 7.67 2.10 -10.21
C ARG A 35 9.17 2.36 -10.26
N SER A 36 9.76 2.91 -9.20
CA SER A 36 11.21 3.17 -9.14
C SER A 36 11.97 1.84 -9.06
N PRO A 37 12.84 1.53 -10.03
CA PRO A 37 13.68 0.33 -9.98
C PRO A 37 14.57 0.30 -8.73
N GLU A 38 15.06 1.46 -8.29
CA GLU A 38 15.90 1.58 -7.11
C GLU A 38 15.17 1.16 -5.83
N ILE A 39 13.90 1.56 -5.67
CA ILE A 39 13.06 1.14 -4.54
C ILE A 39 12.84 -0.37 -4.55
N VAL A 40 12.51 -0.92 -5.72
CA VAL A 40 12.27 -2.36 -5.88
C VAL A 40 13.54 -3.14 -5.55
N GLN A 41 14.69 -2.76 -6.12
CA GLN A 41 15.98 -3.42 -5.87
C GLN A 41 16.38 -3.38 -4.39
N GLU A 42 16.19 -2.26 -3.71
CA GLU A 42 16.55 -2.16 -2.29
C GLU A 42 15.57 -2.95 -1.40
N LEU A 43 14.28 -3.00 -1.74
CA LEU A 43 13.32 -3.91 -1.08
C LEU A 43 13.69 -5.38 -1.30
N ASP A 44 14.13 -5.75 -2.51
CA ASP A 44 14.57 -7.10 -2.88
C ASP A 44 15.79 -7.52 -2.06
N ARG A 45 16.79 -6.64 -1.98
CA ARG A 45 17.98 -6.83 -1.15
C ARG A 45 17.61 -7.01 0.33
N ASN A 46 16.77 -6.14 0.88
CA ASN A 46 16.38 -6.24 2.29
C ASN A 46 15.54 -7.49 2.60
N SER A 47 14.79 -8.00 1.63
CA SER A 47 13.94 -9.18 1.82
C SER A 47 14.62 -10.50 1.48
N SER A 48 15.78 -10.48 0.84
CA SER A 48 16.61 -11.67 0.54
C SER A 48 17.69 -11.92 1.59
N ALA A 49 18.03 -10.91 2.41
CA ALA A 49 18.99 -11.03 3.48
C ALA A 49 18.53 -12.05 4.55
N LYS A 50 19.18 -13.22 4.59
CA LYS A 50 18.99 -14.26 5.62
C LYS A 50 19.47 -13.85 7.03
N ALA A 51 19.95 -12.62 7.22
CA ALA A 51 20.70 -12.22 8.41
C ALA A 51 19.97 -11.13 9.23
N LYS A 52 19.53 -11.55 10.44
CA LYS A 52 19.00 -10.78 11.58
C LYS A 52 17.76 -9.91 11.29
N PRO A 53 16.87 -9.71 12.28
CA PRO A 53 15.80 -8.72 12.18
C PRO A 53 16.41 -7.32 12.11
N SER A 54 16.78 -6.88 10.91
CA SER A 54 17.18 -5.51 10.66
C SER A 54 15.93 -4.63 10.71
N LYS A 55 16.06 -3.40 11.20
CA LYS A 55 15.00 -2.38 11.18
C LYS A 55 14.67 -1.90 9.75
N GLN A 56 15.01 -2.68 8.73
CA GLN A 56 14.88 -2.33 7.33
C GLN A 56 13.47 -2.63 6.82
N LEU A 57 13.03 -1.85 5.85
CA LEU A 57 11.75 -2.08 5.18
C LEU A 57 11.90 -3.27 4.22
N THR A 58 11.07 -4.29 4.41
CA THR A 58 10.99 -5.49 3.57
C THR A 58 9.65 -5.56 2.83
N TRP A 59 9.56 -6.43 1.82
CA TRP A 59 8.31 -6.70 1.12
C TRP A 59 7.20 -7.18 2.07
N ASP A 60 7.51 -8.02 3.06
CA ASP A 60 6.54 -8.47 4.07
C ASP A 60 6.08 -7.33 4.98
N ALA A 61 6.98 -6.42 5.35
CA ALA A 61 6.61 -5.22 6.10
C ALA A 61 5.66 -4.33 5.29
N VAL A 62 5.98 -4.07 4.01
CA VAL A 62 5.11 -3.31 3.10
C VAL A 62 3.75 -3.99 2.92
N PHE A 63 3.72 -5.32 2.78
CA PHE A 63 2.46 -6.06 2.65
C PHE A 63 1.58 -5.90 3.90
N ARG A 64 2.16 -5.92 5.11
CA ARG A 64 1.42 -5.66 6.36
C ARG A 64 0.82 -4.25 6.40
N PHE A 65 1.53 -3.22 5.93
CA PHE A 65 0.97 -1.88 5.79
C PHE A 65 -0.21 -1.85 4.82
N LEU A 66 -0.10 -2.55 3.68
CA LEU A 66 -1.18 -2.65 2.71
C LEU A 66 -2.41 -3.39 3.26
N GLN A 67 -2.23 -4.44 4.06
CA GLN A 67 -3.34 -5.13 4.72
C GLN A 67 -4.12 -4.18 5.64
N ARG A 68 -3.41 -3.39 6.45
CA ARG A 68 -4.04 -2.40 7.34
C ARG A 68 -4.71 -1.26 6.59
N TYR A 69 -4.10 -0.80 5.48
CA TYR A 69 -4.73 0.16 4.59
C TYR A 69 -6.07 -0.36 4.05
N VAL A 70 -6.10 -1.60 3.54
CA VAL A 70 -7.34 -2.23 3.05
C VAL A 70 -8.39 -2.33 4.16
N GLN A 71 -7.97 -2.72 5.36
CA GLN A 71 -8.85 -2.79 6.52
C GLN A 71 -9.47 -1.42 6.84
N LYS A 72 -8.65 -0.36 6.97
CA LYS A 72 -9.13 1.00 7.23
C LYS A 72 -10.07 1.52 6.15
N GLU A 73 -9.78 1.25 4.88
CA GLU A 73 -10.68 1.66 3.80
C GLU A 73 -12.01 0.93 3.85
N THR A 74 -12.01 -0.35 4.21
CA THR A 74 -13.21 -1.17 4.36
C THR A 74 -14.06 -0.67 5.53
N GLU A 75 -13.46 -0.44 6.70
CA GLU A 75 -14.13 0.12 7.89
C GLU A 75 -14.75 1.50 7.58
N SER A 76 -14.00 2.37 6.88
CA SER A 76 -14.47 3.69 6.47
C SER A 76 -15.65 3.64 5.49
N MET A 77 -15.79 2.57 4.70
CA MET A 77 -16.92 2.39 3.78
C MET A 77 -18.13 1.75 4.48
N GLN A 78 -17.91 0.93 5.50
CA GLN A 78 -18.95 0.25 6.26
C GLN A 78 -19.60 1.13 7.33
N SER A 79 -18.90 2.14 7.84
CA SER A 79 -19.39 3.02 8.92
C SER A 79 -20.59 3.91 8.54
N SER A 80 -21.04 3.92 7.29
CA SER A 80 -22.20 4.71 6.85
C SER A 80 -23.46 3.84 6.72
N LYS A 81 -24.60 4.36 7.21
CA LYS A 81 -25.93 3.70 7.29
C LYS A 81 -26.31 2.90 6.03
N SER A 82 -27.06 1.81 6.20
CA SER A 82 -27.45 0.84 5.17
C SER A 82 -28.26 1.42 3.98
N ASN A 83 -28.94 2.55 4.17
CA ASN A 83 -29.69 3.23 3.11
C ASN A 83 -28.78 4.20 2.34
N VAL A 84 -28.08 3.66 1.35
CA VAL A 84 -27.09 4.38 0.55
C VAL A 84 -27.63 4.61 -0.87
N THR A 85 -27.46 5.82 -1.40
CA THR A 85 -27.87 6.13 -2.77
C THR A 85 -27.05 5.34 -3.80
N ALA A 86 -27.61 5.12 -5.00
CA ALA A 86 -26.90 4.47 -6.09
C ALA A 86 -25.55 5.15 -6.41
N THR A 87 -25.49 6.49 -6.34
CA THR A 87 -24.27 7.27 -6.54
C THR A 87 -23.18 6.96 -5.50
N THR A 88 -23.57 6.85 -4.23
CA THR A 88 -22.62 6.53 -3.16
C THR A 88 -22.15 5.07 -3.26
N LEU A 89 -23.03 4.14 -3.66
CA LEU A 89 -22.66 2.75 -3.94
C LEU A 89 -21.63 2.67 -5.09
N ALA A 90 -21.87 3.35 -6.21
CA ALA A 90 -20.94 3.40 -7.33
C ALA A 90 -19.57 3.98 -6.93
N THR A 91 -19.57 5.01 -6.09
CA THR A 91 -18.33 5.60 -5.54
C THR A 91 -17.55 4.60 -4.69
N ARG A 92 -18.23 3.82 -3.84
CA ARG A 92 -17.61 2.75 -3.03
C ARG A 92 -17.05 1.63 -3.91
N GLN A 93 -17.78 1.20 -4.93
CA GLN A 93 -17.32 0.19 -5.88
C GLN A 93 -16.06 0.65 -6.63
N LYS A 94 -16.05 1.89 -7.13
CA LYS A 94 -14.86 2.49 -7.76
C LYS A 94 -13.67 2.49 -6.81
N LYS A 95 -13.87 2.93 -5.57
CA LYS A 95 -12.82 2.93 -4.55
C LYS A 95 -12.28 1.52 -4.26
N MET A 96 -13.15 0.51 -4.16
CA MET A 96 -12.73 -0.88 -4.01
C MET A 96 -11.94 -1.40 -5.21
N ALA A 97 -12.33 -1.03 -6.43
CA ALA A 97 -11.58 -1.37 -7.63
C ALA A 97 -10.18 -0.74 -7.65
N GLU A 98 -10.05 0.52 -7.22
CA GLU A 98 -8.78 1.22 -7.08
C GLU A 98 -7.86 0.54 -6.05
N ILE A 99 -8.38 0.19 -4.87
CA ILE A 99 -7.65 -0.56 -3.84
C ILE A 99 -7.21 -1.91 -4.39
N CYS A 100 -8.11 -2.69 -4.99
CA CYS A 100 -7.79 -3.97 -5.62
C CYS A 100 -6.69 -3.82 -6.69
N SER A 101 -6.76 -2.77 -7.51
CA SER A 101 -5.75 -2.49 -8.52
C SER A 101 -4.38 -2.21 -7.91
N LEU A 102 -4.32 -1.50 -6.77
CA LEU A 102 -3.08 -1.20 -6.08
C LEU A 102 -2.44 -2.46 -5.51
N ILE A 103 -3.22 -3.29 -4.83
CA ILE A 103 -2.75 -4.57 -4.27
C ILE A 103 -2.25 -5.51 -5.37
N LYS A 104 -3.02 -5.67 -6.47
CA LYS A 104 -2.59 -6.47 -7.62
C LYS A 104 -1.30 -5.94 -8.25
N TYR A 105 -1.10 -4.62 -8.26
CA TYR A 105 0.13 -4.02 -8.77
C TYR A 105 1.32 -4.33 -7.86
N PHE A 106 1.16 -4.15 -6.54
CA PHE A 106 2.16 -4.51 -5.55
C PHE A 106 2.57 -5.99 -5.65
N ILE A 107 1.60 -6.91 -5.68
CA ILE A 107 1.86 -8.35 -5.79
C ILE A 107 2.63 -8.67 -7.07
N ARG A 108 2.27 -8.04 -8.20
CA ARG A 108 3.01 -8.22 -9.47
C ARG A 108 4.46 -7.76 -9.36
N CYS A 109 4.72 -6.60 -8.76
CA CYS A 109 6.09 -6.14 -8.53
C CYS A 109 6.86 -7.12 -7.61
N ALA A 110 6.24 -7.52 -6.50
CA ALA A 110 6.85 -8.42 -5.53
C ALA A 110 7.11 -9.84 -6.10
N ASN A 111 6.27 -10.33 -7.00
CA ASN A 111 6.42 -11.68 -7.58
C ASN A 111 7.48 -11.74 -8.70
N LYS A 112 7.73 -10.62 -9.41
CA LYS A 112 8.80 -10.55 -10.42
C LYS A 112 10.20 -10.83 -9.84
N ARG A 113 10.39 -10.70 -8.52
CA ARG A 113 11.61 -11.13 -7.81
C ARG A 113 11.99 -12.60 -8.03
N LYS A 114 10.99 -13.45 -8.24
CA LYS A 114 11.17 -14.91 -8.32
C LYS A 114 11.51 -15.39 -9.75
N SER A 115 11.63 -14.48 -10.71
CA SER A 115 11.91 -14.75 -12.12
C SER A 115 13.32 -14.36 -12.49
#